data_AF-A0AB37USU3-F1
#
_entry.id   AF-A0AB37USU3-F1
#
_cell.length_a   1.000
_cell.length_b   1.000
_cell.length_c   1.000
_cell.angle_alpha   90.00
_cell.angle_beta   90.00
_cell.angle_gamma   90.00
#
_symmetry.space_group_name_H-M   'P 1'
#
loop_
_entity.id
_entity.type
_entity.pdbx_description
1 polymer ?
#
loop_
_entity_poly.entity_id
_entity_poly.type
_entity_poly.pdbx_seq_one_letter_code
_entity_poly.pdbx_strand_id
1 'polypeptide(L)'
;MPEIVDWKLLAQQVGALVENSASVTGYSEIGSSDLALQAIEVLIGEENLRNAVDYYISGKPGSELTRHILWRLHPRTAMQYCYELYKSNTVSIETKISAIELLRVVGDRHVLKWIPEFLSDRDPSIQFWGIGILDQLLFSRLIYSEDVKDLLLKATEHTNSYVREKAFGLLNCLEE
;
A
#
# COMPACT_ATOMS: atom_id res chain seq x y z
N MET A 1 -11.61 -4.59 28.63
CA MET A 1 -11.87 -5.93 28.06
C MET A 1 -12.00 -5.74 26.57
N PRO A 2 -11.40 -6.59 25.73
CA PRO A 2 -11.69 -6.53 24.30
C PRO A 2 -13.19 -6.79 24.10
N GLU A 3 -13.81 -5.97 23.26
CA GLU A 3 -15.20 -6.16 22.86
C GLU A 3 -15.30 -7.46 22.04
N ILE A 4 -16.38 -8.22 22.25
CA ILE A 4 -16.59 -9.46 21.49
C ILE A 4 -16.96 -9.06 20.06
N VAL A 5 -16.23 -9.59 19.08
CA VAL A 5 -16.47 -9.31 17.67
C VAL A 5 -17.84 -9.86 17.24
N ASP A 6 -18.69 -9.00 16.69
CA ASP A 6 -19.86 -9.42 15.93
C ASP A 6 -19.43 -9.86 14.52
N TRP A 7 -19.16 -11.16 14.40
CA TRP A 7 -18.68 -11.76 13.15
C TRP A 7 -19.67 -11.62 11.99
N LYS A 8 -20.99 -11.58 12.28
CA LYS A 8 -22.01 -11.43 11.24
C LYS A 8 -21.97 -10.01 10.70
N LEU A 9 -21.95 -9.01 11.58
CA LEU A 9 -21.85 -7.60 11.18
C LEU A 9 -20.55 -7.34 10.41
N LEU A 10 -19.42 -7.86 10.88
CA LEU A 10 -18.14 -7.73 10.19
C LEU A 10 -18.19 -8.32 8.77
N ALA A 11 -18.75 -9.53 8.62
CA ALA A 11 -18.90 -10.17 7.32
C ALA A 11 -19.81 -9.36 6.38
N GLN A 12 -20.87 -8.71 6.89
CA GLN A 12 -21.70 -7.80 6.10
C GLN A 12 -20.94 -6.54 5.68
N GLN A 13 -20.18 -5.93 6.60
CA GLN A 13 -19.42 -4.70 6.34
C GLN A 13 -18.39 -4.88 5.23
N VAL A 14 -17.71 -6.02 5.18
CA VAL A 14 -16.73 -6.31 4.12
C VAL A 14 -17.36 -6.93 2.88
N GLY A 15 -18.67 -7.19 2.87
CA GLY A 15 -19.38 -7.82 1.75
C GLY A 15 -19.12 -9.33 1.62
N ALA A 16 -18.60 -9.98 2.66
CA ALA A 16 -18.46 -11.44 2.74
C ALA A 16 -19.80 -12.15 2.99
N LEU A 17 -20.81 -11.43 3.49
CA LEU A 17 -22.16 -11.94 3.74
C LEU A 17 -23.20 -11.05 3.04
N VAL A 18 -24.00 -11.63 2.15
CA VAL A 18 -25.05 -10.93 1.40
C VAL A 18 -26.39 -11.64 1.60
N GLU A 19 -27.49 -10.89 1.69
CA GLU A 19 -28.83 -11.48 1.76
C GLU A 19 -29.17 -12.24 0.48
N ASN A 20 -29.67 -13.45 0.64
CA ASN A 20 -30.12 -14.30 -0.45
C ASN A 20 -31.34 -15.12 -0.01
N SER A 21 -32.52 -14.71 -0.48
CA SER A 21 -33.78 -15.37 -0.15
C SER A 21 -33.93 -16.80 -0.68
N ALA A 22 -33.07 -17.23 -1.62
CA ALA A 22 -33.03 -18.60 -2.12
C ALA A 22 -32.14 -19.53 -1.28
N SER A 23 -31.37 -18.98 -0.33
CA SER A 23 -30.55 -19.75 0.59
C SER A 23 -31.35 -20.22 1.82
N VAL A 24 -31.00 -21.41 2.34
CA VAL A 24 -31.61 -21.99 3.55
C VAL A 24 -31.38 -21.11 4.78
N THR A 25 -30.25 -20.40 4.84
CA THR A 25 -29.92 -19.48 5.95
C THR A 25 -30.42 -18.06 5.71
N GLY A 26 -30.95 -17.77 4.51
CA GLY A 26 -31.28 -16.42 4.07
C GLY A 26 -30.08 -15.60 3.61
N TYR A 27 -28.87 -16.20 3.57
CA TYR A 27 -27.63 -15.52 3.22
C TYR A 27 -26.76 -16.33 2.24
N SER A 28 -25.92 -15.63 1.49
CA SER A 28 -24.80 -16.19 0.75
C SER A 28 -23.49 -15.70 1.33
N GLU A 29 -22.54 -16.63 1.49
CA GLU A 29 -21.23 -16.38 2.07
C GLU A 29 -20.14 -16.52 1.02
N ILE A 30 -19.17 -15.61 1.05
CA ILE A 30 -17.96 -15.68 0.26
C ILE A 30 -16.75 -15.38 1.13
N GLY A 31 -15.64 -16.06 0.86
CA GLY A 31 -14.38 -15.84 1.55
C GLY A 31 -13.24 -15.67 0.55
N SER A 32 -12.35 -14.74 0.84
CA SER A 32 -11.09 -14.56 0.10
C SER A 32 -10.03 -13.94 1.01
N SER A 33 -8.76 -14.03 0.61
CA SER A 33 -7.68 -13.35 1.32
C SER A 33 -7.90 -11.83 1.37
N ASP A 34 -8.43 -11.23 0.30
CA ASP A 34 -8.72 -9.79 0.25
C ASP A 34 -9.82 -9.39 1.24
N LEU A 35 -10.90 -10.18 1.33
CA LEU A 35 -11.97 -9.93 2.30
C LEU A 35 -11.48 -10.11 3.74
N ALA A 36 -10.60 -11.09 3.99
CA ALA A 36 -9.98 -11.27 5.29
C ALA A 36 -9.08 -10.09 5.69
N LEU A 37 -8.28 -9.56 4.77
CA LEU A 37 -7.45 -8.37 5.03
C LEU A 37 -8.31 -7.13 5.30
N GLN A 38 -9.39 -6.93 4.53
CA GLN A 38 -10.36 -5.86 4.78
C GLN A 38 -11.03 -6.01 6.16
N ALA A 39 -11.39 -7.23 6.55
CA ALA A 39 -11.98 -7.49 7.87
C ALA A 39 -10.98 -7.22 9.00
N ILE A 40 -9.70 -7.60 8.83
CA ILE A 40 -8.63 -7.26 9.79
C ILE A 40 -8.47 -5.75 9.91
N GLU A 41 -8.56 -5.01 8.81
CA GLU A 41 -8.50 -3.55 8.81
C GLU A 41 -9.61 -2.93 9.67
N VAL A 42 -10.84 -3.43 9.51
CA VAL A 42 -12.00 -3.03 10.34
C VAL A 42 -11.78 -3.36 11.82
N LEU A 43 -11.25 -4.55 12.12
CA LEU A 43 -10.98 -4.98 13.50
C LEU A 43 -9.89 -4.15 14.20
N ILE A 44 -8.86 -3.72 13.46
CA ILE A 44 -7.81 -2.84 14.00
C ILE A 44 -8.35 -1.42 14.15
N GLY A 45 -9.15 -0.96 13.19
CA GLY A 45 -9.73 0.38 13.16
C GLY A 45 -8.84 1.39 12.45
N GLU A 46 -9.48 2.31 11.71
CA GLU A 46 -8.81 3.31 10.88
C GLU A 46 -7.82 4.17 11.67
N GLU A 47 -8.22 4.65 12.85
CA GLU A 47 -7.39 5.50 13.71
C GLU A 47 -6.10 4.79 14.16
N ASN A 48 -6.19 3.51 14.54
CA ASN A 48 -5.02 2.73 14.95
C ASN A 48 -4.06 2.48 13.78
N LEU A 49 -4.58 2.32 12.55
CA LEU A 49 -3.75 2.15 11.36
C LEU A 49 -3.06 3.46 10.95
N ARG A 50 -3.76 4.59 11.03
CA ARG A 50 -3.15 5.92 10.84
C ARG A 50 -2.08 6.18 11.91
N ASN A 51 -2.38 5.86 13.18
CA ASN A 51 -1.42 5.98 14.26
C ASN A 51 -0.19 5.09 14.06
N ALA A 52 -0.33 3.89 13.50
CA ALA A 52 0.78 3.01 13.17
C ALA A 52 1.72 3.64 12.13
N VAL A 53 1.16 4.31 11.11
CA VAL A 53 1.96 5.08 10.13
C VAL A 53 2.71 6.22 10.82
N ASP A 54 2.03 7.03 11.63
CA ASP A 54 2.66 8.12 12.37
C ASP A 54 3.77 7.62 13.31
N TYR A 55 3.52 6.49 13.97
CA TYR A 55 4.47 5.86 14.88
C TYR A 55 5.73 5.41 14.14
N TYR A 56 5.57 4.77 12.97
CA TYR A 56 6.68 4.40 12.11
C TYR A 56 7.50 5.62 11.69
N ILE A 57 6.84 6.66 11.16
CA ILE A 57 7.48 7.89 10.69
C ILE A 57 8.24 8.60 11.81
N SER A 58 7.74 8.51 13.05
CA SER A 58 8.40 9.13 14.21
C SER A 58 9.73 8.47 14.60
N GLY A 59 10.06 7.30 14.07
CA GLY A 59 11.32 6.60 14.34
C GLY A 59 11.49 6.11 15.78
N LYS A 60 10.39 6.02 16.55
CA LYS A 60 10.42 5.58 17.95
C LYS A 60 10.75 4.08 18.07
N PRO A 61 11.29 3.62 19.22
CA PRO A 61 11.55 2.20 19.46
C PRO A 61 10.30 1.35 19.19
N GLY A 62 10.43 0.36 18.29
CA GLY A 62 9.31 -0.46 17.84
C GLY A 62 8.78 -0.11 16.46
N SER A 63 9.23 0.99 15.84
CA SER A 63 8.84 1.39 14.48
C SER A 63 9.01 0.28 13.45
N GLU A 64 10.12 -0.48 13.50
CA GLU A 64 10.34 -1.60 12.56
C GLU A 64 9.33 -2.74 12.73
N LEU A 65 8.93 -3.05 13.96
CA LEU A 65 7.86 -4.02 14.18
C LEU A 65 6.55 -3.50 13.58
N THR A 66 6.24 -2.23 13.80
CA THR A 66 5.08 -1.56 13.20
C THR A 66 5.12 -1.63 11.67
N ARG A 67 6.27 -1.35 11.05
CA ARG A 67 6.48 -1.49 9.59
C ARG A 67 6.20 -2.91 9.12
N HIS A 68 6.72 -3.91 9.83
CA HIS A 68 6.52 -5.32 9.47
C HIS A 68 5.07 -5.78 9.61
N ILE A 69 4.34 -5.27 10.61
CA ILE A 69 2.89 -5.52 10.74
C ILE A 69 2.15 -4.92 9.54
N LEU A 70 2.41 -3.65 9.22
CA LEU A 70 1.77 -2.98 8.10
C LEU A 70 2.12 -3.65 6.76
N TRP A 71 3.37 -4.06 6.57
CA TRP A 71 3.80 -4.83 5.41
C TRP A 71 3.07 -6.18 5.32
N ARG A 72 2.85 -6.88 6.44
CA ARG A 72 2.14 -8.15 6.39
C ARG A 72 0.68 -8.01 5.99
N LEU A 73 0.05 -6.89 6.37
CA LEU A 73 -1.38 -6.66 6.23
C LEU A 73 -1.76 -5.88 4.97
N HIS A 74 -0.85 -5.07 4.40
CA HIS A 74 -1.13 -4.13 3.32
C HIS A 74 -2.45 -3.34 3.50
N PRO A 75 -2.68 -2.70 4.68
CA PRO A 75 -3.97 -2.09 4.95
C PRO A 75 -4.18 -0.87 4.06
N ARG A 76 -5.35 -0.79 3.42
CA ARG A 76 -5.70 0.30 2.48
C ARG A 76 -5.67 1.65 3.17
N THR A 77 -6.10 1.73 4.42
CA THR A 77 -6.01 2.92 5.28
C THR A 77 -4.58 3.43 5.38
N ALA A 78 -3.60 2.56 5.68
CA ALA A 78 -2.20 3.00 5.82
C ALA A 78 -1.62 3.47 4.48
N MET A 79 -1.92 2.73 3.40
CA MET A 79 -1.53 3.10 2.05
C MET A 79 -2.09 4.48 1.65
N GLN A 80 -3.37 4.72 1.88
CA GLN A 80 -4.04 5.99 1.59
C GLN A 80 -3.47 7.11 2.45
N TYR A 81 -3.28 6.86 3.74
CA TYR A 81 -2.75 7.87 4.66
C TYR A 81 -1.30 8.27 4.33
N CYS A 82 -0.45 7.34 3.88
CA CYS A 82 0.89 7.68 3.36
C CYS A 82 0.79 8.65 2.18
N TYR A 83 -0.16 8.43 1.26
CA TYR A 83 -0.41 9.34 0.14
C TYR A 83 -0.99 10.69 0.60
N GLU A 84 -1.89 10.71 1.57
CA GLU A 84 -2.40 11.95 2.18
C GLU A 84 -1.28 12.79 2.80
N LEU A 85 -0.35 12.16 3.54
CA LEU A 85 0.83 12.83 4.11
C LEU A 85 1.72 13.42 3.01
N TYR A 86 1.96 12.68 1.93
CA TYR A 86 2.70 13.18 0.76
C TYR A 86 2.04 14.43 0.15
N LYS A 87 0.72 14.41 -0.03
CA LYS A 87 -0.06 15.51 -0.60
C LYS A 87 -0.22 16.70 0.33
N SER A 88 0.00 16.53 1.63
CA SER A 88 -0.19 17.58 2.62
C SER A 88 0.80 18.73 2.45
N ASN A 89 0.32 19.96 2.59
CA ASN A 89 1.15 21.17 2.61
C ASN A 89 1.57 21.59 4.02
N THR A 90 1.15 20.85 5.05
CA THR A 90 1.40 21.18 6.46
C THR A 90 2.52 20.35 7.09
N VAL A 91 2.91 19.24 6.46
CA VAL A 91 3.99 18.37 6.95
C VAL A 91 5.33 18.72 6.28
N SER A 92 6.43 18.36 6.95
CA SER A 92 7.78 18.60 6.43
C SER A 92 8.10 17.68 5.26
N ILE A 93 9.13 18.04 4.48
CA ILE A 93 9.60 17.20 3.37
C ILE A 93 10.08 15.83 3.88
N GLU A 94 10.70 15.77 5.05
CA GLU A 94 11.16 14.53 5.68
C GLU A 94 9.98 13.60 5.98
N THR A 95 8.86 14.13 6.49
CA THR A 95 7.63 13.35 6.69
C THR A 95 7.10 12.78 5.38
N LYS A 96 7.11 13.57 4.29
CA LYS A 96 6.68 13.10 2.97
C LYS A 96 7.57 11.96 2.47
N ILE A 97 8.89 12.12 2.58
CA ILE A 97 9.86 11.10 2.18
C ILE A 97 9.63 9.81 2.97
N SER A 98 9.49 9.89 4.29
CA SER A 98 9.21 8.72 5.14
C SER A 98 7.87 8.05 4.82
N ALA A 99 6.85 8.83 4.46
CA ALA A 99 5.56 8.29 4.05
C ALA A 99 5.64 7.53 2.72
N ILE A 100 6.36 8.05 1.71
CA ILE A 100 6.57 7.35 0.44
C ILE A 100 7.49 6.12 0.62
N GLU A 101 8.48 6.20 1.51
CA GLU A 101 9.28 5.03 1.88
C GLU A 101 8.40 3.93 2.47
N LEU A 102 7.53 4.25 3.44
CA LEU A 102 6.62 3.26 4.02
C LEU A 102 5.66 2.71 2.96
N LEU A 103 5.16 3.58 2.07
CA LEU A 103 4.26 3.22 0.98
C LEU A 103 4.83 2.10 0.09
N ARG A 104 6.16 2.00 -0.03
CA ARG A 104 6.85 0.89 -0.72
C ARG A 104 6.42 -0.48 -0.23
N VAL A 105 6.27 -0.65 1.09
CA VAL A 105 5.96 -1.95 1.69
C VAL A 105 4.49 -2.12 2.08
N VAL A 106 3.74 -1.03 2.26
CA VAL A 106 2.31 -1.11 2.59
C VAL A 106 1.41 -1.03 1.37
N GLY A 107 1.93 -0.56 0.24
CA GLY A 107 1.20 -0.41 -1.01
C GLY A 107 0.79 -1.74 -1.64
N ASP A 108 -0.29 -1.69 -2.42
CA ASP A 108 -0.71 -2.74 -3.35
C ASP A 108 -0.77 -2.16 -4.79
N ARG A 109 -1.39 -2.89 -5.72
CA ARG A 109 -1.55 -2.45 -7.12
C ARG A 109 -2.20 -1.07 -7.28
N HIS A 110 -2.99 -0.59 -6.31
CA HIS A 110 -3.66 0.70 -6.40
C HIS A 110 -2.68 1.87 -6.32
N VAL A 111 -1.45 1.66 -5.84
CA VAL A 111 -0.40 2.69 -5.78
C VAL A 111 0.09 3.09 -7.18
N LEU A 112 -0.06 2.22 -8.20
CA LEU A 112 0.43 2.47 -9.57
C LEU A 112 -0.04 3.82 -10.14
N LYS A 113 -1.27 4.25 -9.82
CA LYS A 113 -1.81 5.52 -10.28
C LYS A 113 -1.08 6.75 -9.73
N TRP A 114 -0.36 6.61 -8.62
CA TRP A 114 0.39 7.69 -7.96
C TRP A 114 1.87 7.72 -8.35
N ILE A 115 2.41 6.62 -8.87
CA ILE A 115 3.85 6.54 -9.22
C ILE A 115 4.29 7.64 -10.20
N PRO A 116 3.55 8.00 -11.27
CA PRO A 116 3.96 9.10 -12.15
C PRO A 116 4.13 10.43 -11.42
N GLU A 117 3.33 10.67 -10.37
CA GLU A 117 3.44 11.87 -9.55
C GLU A 117 4.72 11.86 -8.72
N PHE A 118 5.05 10.74 -8.07
CA PHE A 118 6.28 10.61 -7.28
C PHE A 118 7.54 10.74 -8.14
N LEU A 119 7.54 10.15 -9.35
CA LEU A 119 8.66 10.28 -10.27
C LEU A 119 8.80 11.72 -10.79
N SER A 120 7.70 12.47 -10.89
CA SER A 120 7.74 13.87 -11.32
C SER A 120 8.01 14.85 -10.18
N ASP A 121 8.18 14.37 -8.94
CA ASP A 121 8.41 15.22 -7.78
C ASP A 121 9.73 15.99 -7.92
N ARG A 122 9.85 17.14 -7.26
CA ARG A 122 11.08 17.94 -7.28
C ARG A 122 12.16 17.35 -6.36
N ASP A 123 11.76 16.62 -5.32
CA ASP A 123 12.70 16.01 -4.39
C ASP A 123 13.23 14.67 -4.92
N PRO A 124 14.55 14.53 -5.14
CA PRO A 124 15.14 13.29 -5.66
C PRO A 124 14.89 12.06 -4.78
N SER A 125 14.68 12.24 -3.47
CA SER A 125 14.39 11.16 -2.53
C SER A 125 12.98 10.62 -2.71
N ILE A 126 12.02 11.48 -3.07
CA ILE A 126 10.66 11.04 -3.42
C ILE A 126 10.68 10.26 -4.73
N GLN A 127 11.44 10.73 -5.72
CA GLN A 127 11.63 10.00 -6.99
C GLN A 127 12.29 8.63 -6.76
N PHE A 128 13.31 8.58 -5.89
CA PHE A 128 14.00 7.35 -5.48
C PHE A 128 13.02 6.33 -4.90
N TRP A 129 12.17 6.75 -3.95
CA TRP A 129 11.18 5.84 -3.38
C TRP A 129 10.05 5.52 -4.36
N GLY A 130 9.68 6.46 -5.24
CA GLY A 130 8.72 6.26 -6.31
C GLY A 130 9.06 5.05 -7.19
N ILE A 131 10.30 4.97 -7.68
CA ILE A 131 10.74 3.78 -8.44
C ILE A 131 10.91 2.55 -7.54
N GLY A 132 11.32 2.74 -6.28
CA GLY A 132 11.45 1.67 -5.29
C GLY A 132 10.14 0.96 -4.95
N ILE A 133 9.00 1.66 -5.05
CA ILE A 133 7.67 1.04 -4.91
C ILE A 133 7.45 0.01 -6.02
N LEU A 134 7.78 0.33 -7.28
CA LEU A 134 7.59 -0.62 -8.40
C LEU A 134 8.41 -1.89 -8.19
N ASP A 135 9.67 -1.75 -7.78
CA ASP A 135 10.55 -2.87 -7.44
C ASP A 135 9.94 -3.77 -6.36
N GLN A 136 9.47 -3.15 -5.26
CA GLN A 136 8.88 -3.90 -4.15
C GLN A 136 7.59 -4.62 -4.56
N LEU A 137 6.72 -3.97 -5.33
CA LEU A 137 5.46 -4.58 -5.79
C LEU A 137 5.72 -5.76 -6.74
N LEU A 138 6.69 -5.63 -7.66
CA LEU A 138 7.11 -6.72 -8.56
C LEU A 138 7.72 -7.89 -7.77
N PHE A 139 8.66 -7.61 -6.87
CA PHE A 139 9.27 -8.62 -6.01
C PHE A 139 8.24 -9.37 -5.16
N SER A 140 7.25 -8.65 -4.63
CA SER A 140 6.15 -9.22 -3.84
C SER A 140 5.04 -9.84 -4.69
N ARG A 141 5.15 -9.84 -6.03
CA ARG A 141 4.14 -10.35 -6.97
C ARG A 141 2.74 -9.75 -6.77
N LEU A 142 2.70 -8.48 -6.37
CA LEU A 142 1.47 -7.71 -6.22
C LEU A 142 1.02 -7.06 -7.53
N ILE A 143 1.92 -6.98 -8.50
CA ILE A 143 1.73 -6.51 -9.87
C ILE A 143 2.56 -7.36 -10.81
N TYR A 144 2.25 -7.31 -12.11
CA TYR A 144 2.93 -8.07 -13.16
C TYR A 144 3.55 -7.13 -14.21
N SER A 145 4.32 -7.72 -15.14
CA SER A 145 5.09 -6.95 -16.13
C SER A 145 4.18 -6.07 -17.00
N GLU A 146 3.00 -6.58 -17.37
CA GLU A 146 1.98 -5.87 -18.13
C GLU A 146 1.43 -4.63 -17.42
N ASP A 147 1.46 -4.58 -16.08
CA ASP A 147 0.98 -3.43 -15.32
C ASP A 147 1.96 -2.24 -15.37
N VAL A 148 3.26 -2.49 -15.61
CA VAL A 148 4.33 -1.50 -15.39
C VAL A 148 5.26 -1.27 -16.56
N LYS A 149 5.22 -2.09 -17.62
CA LYS A 149 6.17 -2.02 -18.74
C LYS A 149 6.27 -0.61 -19.33
N ASP A 150 5.15 0.02 -19.66
CA ASP A 150 5.13 1.37 -20.23
C ASP A 150 5.66 2.44 -19.28
N LEU A 151 5.44 2.26 -17.98
CA LEU A 151 5.92 3.16 -16.94
C LEU A 151 7.44 3.03 -16.77
N LEU A 152 7.96 1.80 -16.77
CA LEU A 152 9.40 1.54 -16.68
C LEU A 152 10.14 2.01 -17.93
N LEU A 153 9.58 1.82 -19.13
CA LEU A 153 10.14 2.34 -20.38
C LEU A 153 10.24 3.88 -20.38
N LYS A 154 9.30 4.58 -19.75
CA LYS A 154 9.42 6.05 -19.57
C LYS A 154 10.48 6.39 -18.51
N ALA A 155 10.55 5.59 -17.45
CA ALA A 155 11.50 5.82 -16.36
C ALA A 155 12.97 5.61 -16.77
N THR A 156 13.27 4.86 -17.83
CA THR A 156 14.64 4.74 -18.37
C THR A 156 15.17 6.04 -18.98
N GLU A 157 14.30 6.98 -19.33
CA GLU A 157 14.65 8.31 -19.86
C GLU A 157 14.60 9.41 -18.78
N HIS A 158 14.31 9.03 -17.52
CA HIS A 158 14.12 9.97 -16.42
C HIS A 158 15.36 10.85 -16.15
N THR A 159 15.21 12.08 -15.68
CA THR A 159 16.37 12.98 -15.45
C THR A 159 17.25 12.54 -14.27
N ASN A 160 16.66 11.92 -13.24
CA ASN A 160 17.36 11.29 -12.13
C ASN A 160 18.01 9.97 -12.56
N SER A 161 19.34 9.85 -12.41
CA SER A 161 20.10 8.67 -12.83
C SER A 161 19.71 7.40 -12.07
N TYR A 162 19.39 7.51 -10.78
CA TYR A 162 18.97 6.36 -9.99
C TYR A 162 17.67 5.76 -10.54
N VAL A 163 16.69 6.61 -10.88
CA VAL A 163 15.42 6.18 -11.47
C VAL A 163 15.67 5.46 -12.79
N ARG A 164 16.54 6.01 -13.66
CA ARG A 164 16.90 5.35 -14.92
C ARG A 164 17.53 3.98 -14.71
N GLU A 165 18.57 3.91 -13.89
CA GLU A 165 19.32 2.69 -13.63
C GLU A 165 18.42 1.60 -13.02
N LYS A 166 17.58 1.98 -12.07
CA LYS A 166 16.62 1.05 -11.45
C LYS A 166 15.57 0.59 -12.46
N ALA A 167 15.05 1.47 -13.30
CA ALA A 167 14.09 1.11 -14.35
C ALA A 167 14.68 0.13 -15.37
N PHE A 168 15.93 0.35 -15.81
CA PHE A 168 16.64 -0.60 -16.69
C PHE A 168 16.82 -1.96 -16.01
N GLY A 169 17.24 -1.99 -14.75
CA GLY A 169 17.38 -3.24 -14.00
C GLY A 169 16.05 -4.00 -13.89
N LEU A 170 14.96 -3.29 -13.60
CA LEU A 170 13.63 -3.90 -13.52
C LEU A 170 13.18 -4.45 -14.87
N LEU A 171 13.34 -3.72 -15.98
CA LEU A 171 12.96 -4.20 -17.32
C LEU A 171 13.67 -5.51 -17.69
N ASN A 172 14.96 -5.61 -17.41
CA ASN A 172 15.73 -6.83 -17.70
C ASN A 172 15.17 -8.04 -16.91
N CYS A 173 14.74 -7.84 -15.66
CA CYS A 173 14.14 -8.90 -14.86
C CYS A 173 12.72 -9.30 -15.32
N LEU A 174 12.06 -8.51 -16.17
CA LEU A 174 10.73 -8.86 -16.71
C LEU A 174 10.81 -9.68 -18.01
N GLU A 175 11.98 -9.76 -18.64
CA GLU A 175 12.22 -10.53 -19.87
C GLU A 175 12.75 -11.95 -19.61
N GLU A 176 13.08 -12.27 -18.35
CA GLU A 176 13.52 -13.57 -17.85
C GLU A 176 12.36 -14.41 -17.27
#